data_AF-A0A9N9YTL6-F1
#
_entry.id   AF-A0A9N9YTL6-F1
#
_cell.length_a   1.000
_cell.length_b   1.000
_cell.length_c   1.000
_cell.angle_alpha   90.00
_cell.angle_beta   90.00
_cell.angle_gamma   90.00
#
_symmetry.space_group_name_H-M   'P 1'
#
loop_
_entity.id
_entity.type
_entity.pdbx_description
1 polymer ?
#
loop_
_entity_poly.entity_id
_entity_poly.type
_entity_poly.pdbx_seq_one_letter_code
_entity_poly.pdbx_strand_id
1 'polypeptide(L)'
;MSQTSLVESSSGEPPRQAFDNTTTLRLNSPYLAGESAHGNKQSFALQGRYVYKTTATSITPTYHVSTRNTQTGNPWQLQICRLLPNDARRLSAASSSGAAEPFVKYDDDLTIYSGEKIYIPISLGTKPLIVIRGQKQGTVQGSVLMEKFSRSYKFYHMIPIRRASTQAEEERMQALMHKRGYRDSDDWKKKLLLTVQEGPGKGSKELTWIDEDGAAVGIEKDGKLEFMDEIDTKKRDFIVVCWACKNFVLST
;
A
#
# COMPACT_ATOMS: atom_id res chain seq x y z
N MET A 1 -34.64 42.70 56.23
CA MET A 1 -33.19 42.46 56.35
C MET A 1 -32.81 41.33 55.39
N SER A 2 -31.83 41.58 54.51
CA SER A 2 -30.99 40.65 53.69
C SER A 2 -31.73 39.69 52.72
N GLN A 3 -31.73 39.83 51.38
CA GLN A 3 -30.66 39.74 50.35
C GLN A 3 -29.80 38.45 50.36
N THR A 4 -29.93 37.66 49.27
CA THR A 4 -28.96 36.90 48.42
C THR A 4 -29.78 35.82 47.66
N SER A 5 -30.01 35.75 46.33
CA SER A 5 -29.33 36.02 45.05
C SER A 5 -28.55 34.82 44.46
N LEU A 6 -28.97 34.38 43.24
CA LEU A 6 -28.20 33.82 42.11
C LEU A 6 -27.57 32.40 42.29
N VAL A 7 -27.57 31.45 41.33
CA VAL A 7 -27.53 31.47 39.86
C VAL A 7 -28.17 30.19 39.26
N GLU A 8 -29.08 30.32 38.29
CA GLU A 8 -29.30 29.30 37.24
C GLU A 8 -28.17 29.36 36.22
N SER A 9 -27.64 28.23 35.78
CA SER A 9 -26.85 28.16 34.54
C SER A 9 -27.17 26.88 33.80
N SER A 10 -27.96 27.04 32.74
CA SER A 10 -28.03 26.13 31.61
C SER A 10 -26.73 26.21 30.81
N SER A 11 -26.15 25.06 30.50
CA SER A 11 -25.33 24.81 29.32
C SER A 11 -25.39 23.31 29.08
N GLY A 12 -25.81 22.78 27.93
CA GLY A 12 -25.42 23.22 26.61
C GLY A 12 -24.04 22.63 26.27
N GLU A 13 -23.89 21.30 26.33
CA GLU A 13 -22.67 20.62 25.85
C GLU A 13 -22.95 19.85 24.54
N PRO A 14 -22.15 20.07 23.48
CA PRO A 14 -22.36 19.56 22.13
C PRO A 14 -21.88 18.10 21.96
N PRO A 15 -22.23 17.42 20.85
CA PRO A 15 -21.83 16.04 20.64
C PRO A 15 -20.31 15.91 20.56
N ARG A 16 -19.80 14.88 21.24
CA ARG A 16 -18.39 14.44 21.23
C ARG A 16 -17.86 14.44 19.80
N GLN A 17 -17.02 15.42 19.48
CA GLN A 17 -16.13 15.33 18.32
C GLN A 17 -15.21 14.14 18.57
N ALA A 18 -15.47 13.05 17.85
CA ALA A 18 -14.52 11.98 17.69
C ALA A 18 -13.23 12.59 17.13
N PHE A 19 -12.11 12.20 17.72
CA PHE A 19 -10.76 12.56 17.31
C PHE A 19 -10.48 12.10 15.87
N ASP A 20 -10.92 12.89 14.88
CA ASP A 20 -10.53 12.76 13.48
C ASP A 20 -9.18 13.45 13.26
N ASN A 21 -8.11 12.87 13.79
CA ASN A 21 -6.75 13.18 13.36
C ASN A 21 -6.42 12.39 12.08
N THR A 22 -7.18 12.62 11.00
CA THR A 22 -6.76 12.20 9.66
C THR A 22 -5.70 13.18 9.16
N THR A 23 -4.44 12.93 9.51
CA THR A 23 -3.30 13.59 8.86
C THR A 23 -3.28 13.14 7.40
N THR A 24 -3.97 13.89 6.55
CA THR A 24 -3.96 13.68 5.10
C THR A 24 -2.54 13.89 4.61
N LEU A 25 -1.94 12.86 4.01
CA LEU A 25 -0.71 12.98 3.24
C LEU A 25 -0.96 14.01 2.13
N ARG A 26 -0.54 15.26 2.35
CA ARG A 26 -0.53 16.31 1.33
C ARG A 26 0.64 16.05 0.40
N LEU A 27 0.41 15.19 -0.60
CA LEU A 27 1.24 15.14 -1.79
C LEU A 27 0.74 16.23 -2.74
N ASN A 28 1.65 17.14 -3.10
CA ASN A 28 1.37 18.24 -4.01
C ASN A 28 0.71 17.72 -5.29
N SER A 29 -0.46 18.28 -5.60
CA SER A 29 -1.23 17.99 -6.81
C SER A 29 -0.44 18.45 -8.05
N PRO A 30 0.01 17.55 -8.94
CA PRO A 30 0.43 18.00 -10.26
C PRO A 30 -0.82 18.28 -11.09
N TYR A 31 -0.88 19.47 -11.66
CA TYR A 31 -1.81 19.80 -12.74
C TYR A 31 -1.71 18.74 -13.84
N LEU A 32 -2.82 18.06 -14.13
CA LEU A 32 -2.93 17.10 -15.23
C LEU A 32 -3.09 17.87 -16.54
N ALA A 33 -1.97 18.27 -17.14
CA ALA A 33 -1.96 18.63 -18.55
C ALA A 33 -2.07 17.34 -19.39
N GLY A 34 -3.10 17.25 -20.22
CA GLY A 34 -3.28 16.16 -21.17
C GLY A 34 -2.40 16.39 -22.39
N GLU A 35 -1.56 15.42 -22.73
CA GLU A 35 -1.01 15.29 -24.07
C GLU A 35 -0.68 13.83 -24.43
N SER A 36 -1.38 13.37 -25.48
CA SER A 36 -1.03 12.48 -26.60
C SER A 36 -0.48 11.04 -26.40
N ALA A 37 -1.38 10.09 -26.70
CA ALA A 37 -1.29 8.93 -27.62
C ALA A 37 -0.04 8.02 -27.64
N HIS A 38 -0.18 6.79 -27.11
CA HIS A 38 -0.19 5.52 -27.87
C HIS A 38 -0.27 4.29 -26.93
N GLY A 39 -1.24 3.41 -27.21
CA GLY A 39 -1.46 2.11 -26.55
C GLY A 39 -2.50 2.17 -25.42
N ASN A 40 -3.25 1.08 -25.21
CA ASN A 40 -4.20 0.88 -24.10
C ASN A 40 -3.50 0.81 -22.72
N LYS A 41 -2.50 1.66 -22.49
CA LYS A 41 -1.71 1.68 -21.27
C LYS A 41 -2.59 2.23 -20.15
N GLN A 42 -2.71 1.43 -19.09
CA GLN A 42 -3.42 1.81 -17.89
C GLN A 42 -2.39 2.32 -16.89
N SER A 43 -2.60 3.53 -16.37
CA SER A 43 -1.76 4.10 -15.33
C SER A 43 -2.55 4.30 -14.03
N PHE A 44 -1.83 4.37 -12.92
CA PHE A 44 -2.39 4.56 -11.60
C PHE A 44 -1.68 5.72 -10.91
N ALA A 45 -2.45 6.60 -10.28
CA ALA A 45 -1.94 7.75 -9.55
C ALA A 45 -2.62 7.83 -8.19
N LEU A 46 -1.84 8.12 -7.15
CA LEU A 46 -2.32 8.26 -5.78
C LEU A 46 -2.55 9.75 -5.54
N GLN A 47 -3.79 10.13 -5.27
CA GLN A 47 -4.18 11.50 -5.00
C GLN A 47 -5.06 11.53 -3.75
N GLY A 48 -4.56 12.22 -2.72
CA GLY A 48 -5.22 12.25 -1.42
C GLY A 48 -5.41 10.83 -0.85
N ARG A 49 -6.67 10.43 -0.67
CA ARG A 49 -7.05 9.12 -0.12
C ARG A 49 -7.38 8.10 -1.20
N TYR A 50 -7.30 8.45 -2.48
CA TYR A 50 -7.75 7.58 -3.56
C TYR A 50 -6.64 7.26 -4.53
N VAL A 51 -6.69 6.04 -5.08
CA VAL A 51 -5.89 5.67 -6.23
C VAL A 51 -6.79 5.70 -7.46
N TYR A 52 -6.44 6.56 -8.41
CA TYR A 52 -7.15 6.72 -9.67
C TYR A 52 -6.49 5.86 -10.73
N LYS A 53 -7.32 5.10 -11.44
CA LYS A 53 -6.96 4.49 -12.70
C LYS A 53 -7.12 5.53 -13.79
N THR A 54 -6.08 5.77 -14.55
CA THR A 54 -6.06 6.66 -15.70
C THR A 54 -5.83 5.84 -16.95
N THR A 55 -6.63 6.11 -17.97
CA THR A 55 -6.47 5.63 -19.33
C THR A 55 -6.40 6.83 -20.26
N ALA A 56 -6.18 6.61 -21.56
CA ALA A 56 -6.15 7.69 -22.54
C ALA A 56 -7.43 8.55 -22.53
N THR A 57 -8.58 7.98 -22.14
CA THR A 57 -9.89 8.62 -22.27
C THR A 57 -10.63 8.81 -20.96
N SER A 58 -10.15 8.26 -19.85
CA SER A 58 -10.87 8.32 -18.57
C SER A 58 -9.95 8.30 -17.36
N ILE A 59 -10.40 8.97 -16.31
CA ILE A 59 -9.83 8.90 -14.96
C ILE A 59 -10.94 8.36 -14.07
N THR A 60 -10.66 7.29 -13.33
CA THR A 60 -11.66 6.62 -12.50
C THR A 60 -11.05 6.23 -11.15
N PRO A 61 -11.57 6.73 -10.02
CA PRO A 61 -11.13 6.32 -8.70
C PRO A 61 -11.46 4.84 -8.51
N THR A 62 -10.44 4.05 -8.20
CA THR A 62 -10.53 2.58 -8.17
C THR A 62 -10.31 2.04 -6.76
N TYR A 63 -9.44 2.67 -5.98
CA TYR A 63 -9.13 2.25 -4.63
C TYR A 63 -9.26 3.40 -3.65
N HIS A 64 -9.63 3.07 -2.42
CA HIS A 64 -9.60 3.97 -1.28
C HIS A 64 -8.51 3.47 -0.32
N VAL A 65 -7.72 4.43 0.16
CA VAL A 65 -6.58 4.24 1.03
C VAL A 65 -6.88 4.88 2.38
N SER A 66 -6.66 4.13 3.44
CA SER A 66 -6.73 4.61 4.82
C SER A 66 -5.39 4.38 5.50
N THR A 67 -5.02 5.28 6.41
CA THR A 67 -3.80 5.18 7.21
C THR A 67 -4.16 5.12 8.69
N ARG A 68 -3.53 4.21 9.43
CA ARG A 68 -3.59 4.22 10.90
C ARG A 68 -2.31 4.81 11.46
N ASN A 69 -2.49 5.67 12.45
CA ASN A 69 -1.41 6.39 13.11
C ASN A 69 -1.13 5.80 14.50
N THR A 70 0.10 5.97 14.97
CA THR A 70 0.49 5.66 16.34
C THR A 70 -0.15 6.69 17.27
N GLN A 71 -0.07 6.47 18.59
CA GLN A 71 -0.48 7.47 19.57
C GLN A 71 0.25 8.81 19.38
N THR A 72 1.48 8.78 18.89
CA THR A 72 2.29 9.96 18.56
C THR A 72 1.96 10.58 17.20
N GLY A 73 0.94 10.09 16.49
CA GLY A 73 0.48 10.63 15.21
C GLY A 73 1.27 10.14 13.98
N ASN A 74 2.25 9.25 14.15
CA ASN A 74 3.05 8.73 13.04
C ASN A 74 2.30 7.62 12.29
N PRO A 75 2.18 7.67 10.96
CA PRO A 75 1.47 6.64 10.22
C PRO A 75 2.29 5.34 10.19
N TRP A 76 1.70 4.25 10.69
CA TRP A 76 2.35 2.94 10.81
C TRP A 76 1.67 1.84 9.99
N GLN A 77 0.40 2.01 9.64
CA GLN A 77 -0.33 1.05 8.80
C GLN A 77 -1.04 1.75 7.65
N LEU A 78 -1.00 1.13 6.47
CA LEU A 78 -1.77 1.47 5.29
C LEU A 78 -2.83 0.38 5.07
N GLN A 79 -4.07 0.75 4.79
CA GLN A 79 -5.12 -0.17 4.36
C GLN A 79 -5.63 0.26 2.98
N ILE A 80 -5.86 -0.69 2.10
CA ILE A 80 -6.36 -0.44 0.74
C ILE A 80 -7.59 -1.30 0.50
N CYS A 81 -8.68 -0.68 0.07
CA CYS A 81 -9.90 -1.34 -0.36
C CYS A 81 -10.27 -0.94 -1.79
N ARG A 82 -11.08 -1.77 -2.46
CA ARG A 82 -11.68 -1.40 -3.75
C ARG A 82 -12.89 -0.51 -3.50
N LEU A 83 -13.01 0.56 -4.28
CA LEU A 83 -14.21 1.39 -4.26
C LEU A 83 -15.39 0.64 -4.87
N LEU A 84 -16.57 0.83 -4.28
CA LEU A 84 -17.81 0.37 -4.89
C LEU A 84 -18.11 1.18 -6.15
N PRO A 85 -18.78 0.60 -7.16
CA PRO A 85 -19.12 1.32 -8.39
C PRO A 85 -19.90 2.62 -8.16
N ASN A 86 -20.76 2.67 -7.13
CA ASN A 86 -21.49 3.88 -6.77
C ASN A 86 -20.58 4.98 -6.25
N ASP A 87 -19.64 4.68 -5.36
CA ASP A 87 -18.70 5.66 -4.83
C ASP A 87 -17.73 6.14 -5.91
N ALA A 88 -17.26 5.22 -6.76
CA ALA A 88 -16.41 5.57 -7.89
C ALA A 88 -17.10 6.56 -8.85
N ARG A 89 -18.39 6.35 -9.15
CA ARG A 89 -19.19 7.27 -9.98
C ARG A 89 -19.38 8.63 -9.30
N ARG A 90 -19.70 8.65 -8.01
CA ARG A 90 -19.90 9.88 -7.24
C ARG A 90 -18.62 10.73 -7.20
N LEU A 91 -17.48 10.10 -6.94
CA LEU A 91 -16.18 10.75 -6.96
C LEU A 91 -15.83 11.29 -8.36
N SER A 92 -16.04 10.49 -9.41
CA SER A 92 -15.79 10.90 -10.80
C SER A 92 -16.64 12.11 -11.21
N ALA A 93 -17.92 12.12 -10.82
CA ALA A 93 -18.84 13.22 -11.11
C ALA A 93 -18.37 14.52 -10.44
N ALA A 94 -17.98 14.46 -9.17
CA ALA A 94 -17.49 15.64 -8.44
C ALA A 94 -16.19 16.20 -9.04
N SER A 95 -15.26 15.32 -9.46
CA SER A 95 -14.05 15.74 -10.16
C SER A 95 -14.36 16.45 -11.48
N SER A 96 -15.37 16.01 -12.22
CA SER A 96 -15.76 16.63 -13.49
C SER A 96 -16.49 17.98 -13.33
N SER A 97 -17.25 18.16 -12.25
CA SER A 97 -18.01 19.38 -12.00
C SER A 97 -17.25 20.44 -11.21
N GLY A 98 -15.99 20.16 -10.81
CA GLY A 98 -15.21 21.02 -9.91
C GLY A 98 -15.86 21.18 -8.52
N ALA A 99 -16.78 20.29 -8.15
CA ALA A 99 -17.47 20.34 -6.87
C ALA A 99 -16.56 19.82 -5.76
N ALA A 100 -16.90 20.14 -4.50
CA ALA A 100 -16.22 19.56 -3.35
C ALA A 100 -16.26 18.02 -3.43
N GLU A 101 -15.12 17.39 -3.20
CA GLU A 101 -14.99 15.93 -3.28
C GLU A 101 -15.93 15.28 -2.24
N PRO A 102 -16.81 14.34 -2.66
CA PRO A 102 -17.78 13.76 -1.76
C PRO A 102 -17.06 12.94 -0.68
N PHE A 103 -17.54 13.04 0.54
CA PHE A 103 -17.06 12.18 1.62
C PHE A 103 -17.50 10.74 1.35
N VAL A 104 -16.52 9.86 1.14
CA VAL A 104 -16.70 8.41 1.08
C VAL A 104 -16.04 7.84 2.33
N LYS A 105 -16.83 7.17 3.18
CA LYS A 105 -16.29 6.50 4.37
C LYS A 105 -15.43 5.31 3.93
N TYR A 106 -14.30 5.07 4.60
CA TYR A 106 -13.52 3.88 4.37
C TYR A 106 -14.32 2.64 4.83
N ASP A 107 -14.40 1.64 3.96
CA ASP A 107 -15.08 0.37 4.24
C ASP A 107 -14.04 -0.70 4.54
N ASP A 108 -13.92 -1.05 5.83
CA ASP A 108 -13.01 -2.10 6.28
C ASP A 108 -13.38 -3.47 5.71
N ASP A 109 -14.67 -3.73 5.43
CA ASP A 109 -15.14 -5.00 4.87
C ASP A 109 -14.71 -5.18 3.41
N LEU A 110 -14.33 -4.11 2.72
CA LEU A 110 -13.80 -4.16 1.36
C LEU A 110 -12.27 -4.10 1.30
N THR A 111 -11.59 -4.05 2.46
CA THR A 111 -10.13 -4.06 2.54
C THR A 111 -9.59 -5.30 1.83
N ILE A 112 -8.75 -5.09 0.83
CA ILE A 112 -8.07 -6.16 0.09
C ILE A 112 -6.69 -6.44 0.66
N TYR A 113 -5.96 -5.41 1.07
CA TYR A 113 -4.63 -5.55 1.63
C TYR A 113 -4.37 -4.52 2.74
N SER A 114 -3.53 -4.90 3.69
CA SER A 114 -2.93 -4.00 4.68
C SER A 114 -1.40 -4.05 4.60
N GLY A 115 -0.74 -2.92 4.82
CA GLY A 115 0.71 -2.77 4.88
C GLY A 115 1.13 -2.19 6.23
N GLU A 116 1.91 -2.92 7.02
CA GLU A 116 2.37 -2.53 8.36
C GLU A 116 3.87 -2.21 8.34
N LYS A 117 4.25 -0.99 8.71
CA LYS A 117 5.66 -0.59 8.80
C LYS A 117 6.36 -1.39 9.88
N ILE A 118 7.54 -1.89 9.55
CA ILE A 118 8.33 -2.68 10.48
C ILE A 118 9.38 -1.78 11.14
N TYR A 119 9.19 -1.51 12.42
CA TYR A 119 10.16 -0.78 13.24
C TYR A 119 11.07 -1.77 13.99
N ILE A 120 11.96 -2.47 13.28
CA ILE A 120 12.98 -3.29 13.95
C ILE A 120 14.20 -2.40 14.27
N PRO A 121 14.53 -2.17 15.55
CA PRO A 121 15.61 -1.26 15.93
C PRO A 121 17.01 -1.77 15.54
N ILE A 122 17.22 -3.08 15.41
CA ILE A 122 18.54 -3.66 15.07
C ILE A 122 18.32 -4.96 14.28
N SER A 123 18.83 -5.06 13.05
CA SER A 123 18.90 -6.32 12.32
C SER A 123 20.24 -6.47 11.58
N LEU A 124 20.95 -7.58 11.83
CA LEU A 124 22.05 -8.06 10.99
C LEU A 124 21.46 -8.58 9.67
N GLY A 125 21.36 -7.72 8.65
CA GLY A 125 20.85 -8.08 7.31
C GLY A 125 20.04 -6.97 6.63
N THR A 126 19.44 -7.27 5.47
CA THR A 126 18.50 -6.35 4.81
C THR A 126 17.26 -6.15 5.68
N LYS A 127 17.05 -4.91 6.14
CA LYS A 127 15.94 -4.55 7.03
C LYS A 127 14.63 -4.55 6.23
N PRO A 128 13.67 -5.43 6.54
CA PRO A 128 12.36 -5.37 5.91
C PRO A 128 11.69 -4.08 6.35
N LEU A 129 11.08 -3.38 5.40
CA LEU A 129 10.54 -2.05 5.60
C LEU A 129 9.04 -2.07 5.93
N ILE A 130 8.31 -3.01 5.32
CA ILE A 130 6.87 -3.17 5.50
C ILE A 130 6.46 -4.63 5.32
N VAL A 131 5.46 -5.08 6.08
CA VAL A 131 4.75 -6.35 5.87
C VAL A 131 3.42 -6.04 5.19
N ILE A 132 3.18 -6.63 4.02
CA ILE A 132 1.91 -6.56 3.30
C ILE A 132 1.15 -7.86 3.52
N ARG A 133 -0.13 -7.77 3.89
CA ARG A 133 -1.02 -8.91 4.15
C ARG A 133 -2.29 -8.80 3.32
N GLY A 134 -2.61 -9.86 2.59
CA GLY A 134 -3.90 -9.99 1.93
C GLY A 134 -5.01 -10.27 2.94
N GLN A 135 -6.18 -9.66 2.74
CA GLN A 135 -7.33 -9.70 3.66
C GLN A 135 -8.54 -10.43 3.08
N LYS A 136 -8.50 -10.84 1.81
CA LYS A 136 -9.64 -11.43 1.09
C LYS A 136 -9.26 -12.64 0.26
N GLN A 137 -10.26 -13.41 -0.15
CA GLN A 137 -10.06 -14.46 -1.13
C GLN A 137 -9.59 -13.84 -2.46
N GLY A 138 -8.59 -14.44 -3.09
CA GLY A 138 -8.00 -13.94 -4.34
C GLY A 138 -6.86 -12.94 -4.15
N THR A 139 -6.49 -12.60 -2.91
CA THR A 139 -5.24 -11.90 -2.62
C THR A 139 -4.12 -12.87 -2.30
N VAL A 140 -2.87 -12.41 -2.37
CA VAL A 140 -1.72 -13.20 -1.89
C VAL A 140 -1.92 -13.49 -0.41
N GLN A 141 -2.02 -14.77 -0.06
CA GLN A 141 -2.21 -15.21 1.32
C GLN A 141 -0.89 -15.16 2.08
N GLY A 142 -0.93 -14.97 3.39
CA GLY A 142 0.26 -14.88 4.22
C GLY A 142 0.87 -13.47 4.22
N SER A 143 2.21 -13.40 4.32
CA SER A 143 2.93 -12.14 4.48
C SER A 143 3.87 -11.90 3.31
N VAL A 144 3.84 -10.70 2.75
CA VAL A 144 4.79 -10.23 1.75
C VAL A 144 5.68 -9.16 2.39
N LEU A 145 7.00 -9.39 2.41
CA LEU A 145 7.98 -8.45 2.93
C LEU A 145 8.56 -7.60 1.81
N MET A 146 8.63 -6.29 2.01
CA MET A 146 9.43 -5.41 1.17
C MET A 146 10.80 -5.22 1.79
N GLU A 147 11.85 -5.50 1.02
CA GLU A 147 13.24 -5.22 1.39
C GLU A 147 13.84 -4.20 0.42
N LYS A 148 14.64 -3.28 0.95
CA LYS A 148 15.41 -2.32 0.15
C LYS A 148 16.83 -2.83 -0.05
N PHE A 149 17.24 -2.88 -1.31
CA PHE A 149 18.60 -3.05 -1.78
C PHE A 149 19.03 -1.72 -2.41
N SER A 150 20.32 -1.39 -2.39
CA SER A 150 20.88 -0.07 -2.79
C SER A 150 20.00 0.81 -3.70
N ARG A 151 19.63 0.30 -4.89
CA ARG A 151 18.80 0.95 -5.92
C ARG A 151 17.60 0.11 -6.37
N SER A 152 17.19 -0.85 -5.55
CA SER A 152 16.06 -1.71 -5.87
C SER A 152 15.24 -2.11 -4.64
N TYR A 153 13.96 -2.39 -4.85
CA TYR A 153 13.07 -2.92 -3.84
C TYR A 153 12.64 -4.31 -4.26
N LYS A 154 12.61 -5.25 -3.32
CA LYS A 154 12.15 -6.61 -3.60
C LYS A 154 11.02 -6.98 -2.67
N PHE A 155 9.99 -7.61 -3.25
CA PHE A 155 8.83 -8.09 -2.53
C PHE A 155 8.89 -9.61 -2.45
N TYR A 156 9.03 -10.13 -1.24
CA TYR A 156 9.15 -11.55 -0.96
C TYR A 156 7.91 -12.08 -0.27
N HIS A 157 7.28 -13.10 -0.83
CA HIS A 157 6.29 -13.89 -0.13
C HIS A 157 6.97 -14.81 0.88
N MET A 158 6.55 -14.70 2.14
CA MET A 158 7.00 -15.52 3.25
C MET A 158 6.11 -16.74 3.38
N ILE A 159 6.66 -17.91 3.05
CA ILE A 159 5.94 -19.18 3.08
C ILE A 159 6.46 -19.98 4.27
N PRO A 160 5.60 -20.40 5.23
CA PRO A 160 6.03 -21.21 6.36
C PRO A 160 6.45 -22.60 5.87
N ILE A 161 7.62 -23.07 6.29
CA ILE A 161 8.14 -24.40 6.01
C ILE A 161 7.52 -25.35 7.03
N ARG A 162 6.24 -25.71 6.81
CA ARG A 162 5.47 -26.53 7.78
C ARG A 162 5.94 -27.99 7.84
N ARG A 163 6.56 -28.50 6.77
CA ARG A 163 7.27 -29.79 6.67
C ARG A 163 8.29 -29.69 5.54
N ALA A 164 9.41 -30.39 5.67
CA ALA A 164 10.31 -30.62 4.53
C ALA A 164 9.51 -31.29 3.42
N SER A 165 9.58 -30.76 2.20
CA SER A 165 8.82 -31.33 1.09
C SER A 165 9.45 -32.62 0.56
N THR A 166 10.72 -32.85 0.92
CA THR A 166 11.51 -34.01 0.55
C THR A 166 12.38 -34.47 1.74
N GLN A 167 12.70 -35.76 1.79
CA GLN A 167 13.58 -36.34 2.82
C GLN A 167 14.97 -35.68 2.83
N ALA A 168 15.49 -35.31 1.66
CA ALA A 168 16.78 -34.61 1.53
C ALA A 168 16.75 -33.18 2.13
N GLU A 169 15.63 -32.47 2.00
CA GLU A 169 15.44 -31.17 2.67
C GLU A 169 15.33 -31.33 4.18
N GLU A 170 14.71 -32.41 4.66
CA GLU A 170 14.57 -32.71 6.08
C GLU A 170 15.93 -33.01 6.72
N GLU A 171 16.70 -33.90 6.12
CA GLU A 171 18.06 -34.24 6.57
C GLU A 171 18.96 -33.00 6.56
N ARG A 172 18.83 -32.14 5.54
CA ARG A 172 19.57 -30.86 5.48
C ARG A 172 19.14 -29.89 6.58
N MET A 173 17.84 -29.75 6.85
CA MET A 173 17.33 -28.90 7.93
C MET A 173 17.75 -29.42 9.30
N GLN A 174 17.66 -30.72 9.53
CA GLN A 174 18.12 -31.36 10.76
C GLN A 174 19.63 -31.18 10.94
N ALA A 175 20.44 -31.40 9.90
CA ALA A 175 21.89 -31.17 9.95
C ALA A 175 22.25 -29.71 10.23
N LEU A 176 21.49 -28.75 9.68
CA LEU A 176 21.63 -27.33 9.99
C LEU A 176 21.29 -27.05 11.45
N MET A 177 20.14 -27.53 11.95
CA MET A 177 19.72 -27.38 13.35
C MET A 177 20.75 -27.96 14.32
N HIS A 178 21.30 -29.14 14.03
CA HIS A 178 22.36 -29.76 14.85
C HIS A 178 23.67 -28.98 14.84
N LYS A 179 24.02 -28.32 13.73
CA LYS A 179 25.29 -27.59 13.59
C LYS A 179 25.27 -26.17 14.16
N ARG A 180 24.16 -25.43 14.01
CA ARG A 180 24.09 -24.00 14.37
C ARG A 180 22.98 -23.65 15.36
N GLY A 181 22.24 -24.64 15.86
CA GLY A 181 21.05 -24.44 16.68
C GLY A 181 19.84 -24.00 15.86
N TYR A 182 18.67 -23.97 16.51
CA TYR A 182 17.44 -23.45 15.94
C TYR A 182 17.53 -21.94 15.70
N ARG A 183 16.98 -21.48 14.57
CA ARG A 183 16.82 -20.06 14.25
C ARG A 183 15.45 -19.86 13.63
N ASP A 184 14.73 -18.82 14.04
CA ASP A 184 13.44 -18.45 13.47
C ASP A 184 13.49 -18.25 11.94
N SER A 185 14.66 -17.90 11.38
CA SER A 185 14.86 -17.80 9.93
C SER A 185 14.69 -19.12 9.18
N ASP A 186 14.81 -20.25 9.87
CA ASP A 186 14.79 -21.58 9.26
C ASP A 186 13.36 -22.10 9.06
N ASP A 187 12.37 -21.43 9.65
CA ASP A 187 10.95 -21.78 9.52
C ASP A 187 10.28 -21.16 8.29
N TRP A 188 10.98 -20.31 7.53
CA TRP A 188 10.38 -19.52 6.45
C TRP A 188 11.16 -19.61 5.15
N LYS A 189 10.44 -19.86 4.06
CA LYS A 189 10.94 -19.75 2.69
C LYS A 189 10.54 -18.40 2.10
N LYS A 190 11.52 -17.68 1.54
CA LYS A 190 11.28 -16.46 0.76
C LYS A 190 11.07 -16.81 -0.72
N LYS A 191 9.90 -16.50 -1.28
CA LYS A 191 9.65 -16.53 -2.73
C LYS A 191 9.61 -15.10 -3.26
N LEU A 192 10.47 -14.74 -4.21
CA LEU A 192 10.43 -13.43 -4.85
C LEU A 192 9.16 -13.31 -5.69
N LEU A 193 8.39 -12.23 -5.53
CA LEU A 193 7.19 -11.95 -6.32
C LEU A 193 7.38 -10.76 -7.28
N LEU A 194 8.05 -9.71 -6.80
CA LEU A 194 8.27 -8.49 -7.57
C LEU A 194 9.65 -7.90 -7.25
N THR A 195 10.29 -7.35 -8.26
CA THR A 195 11.48 -6.50 -8.14
C THR A 195 11.17 -5.14 -8.75
N VAL A 196 11.57 -4.07 -8.06
CA VAL A 196 11.48 -2.70 -8.53
C VAL A 196 12.89 -2.18 -8.60
N GLN A 197 13.35 -1.75 -9.76
CA GLN A 197 14.74 -1.31 -9.94
C GLN A 197 14.80 -0.05 -10.79
N GLU A 198 15.80 0.80 -10.54
CA GLU A 198 16.10 1.93 -11.40
C GLU A 198 16.37 1.44 -12.83
N GLY A 199 15.80 2.16 -13.80
CA GLY A 199 16.04 1.88 -15.21
C GLY A 199 17.53 2.00 -15.58
N PRO A 200 17.97 1.34 -16.66
CA PRO A 200 19.38 1.35 -17.10
C PRO A 200 19.88 2.75 -17.55
N GLY A 201 18.98 3.73 -17.69
CA GLY A 201 19.33 5.12 -18.01
C GLY A 201 19.88 5.87 -16.80
N LYS A 202 21.15 6.30 -16.87
CA LYS A 202 21.83 7.12 -15.87
C LYS A 202 21.00 8.38 -15.57
N GLY A 203 20.43 8.47 -14.36
CA GLY A 203 19.66 9.64 -13.90
C GLY A 203 18.16 9.61 -14.24
N SER A 204 17.64 8.53 -14.82
CA SER A 204 16.18 8.37 -14.94
C SER A 204 15.59 8.13 -13.53
N LYS A 205 14.64 8.98 -13.10
CA LYS A 205 13.81 8.73 -11.89
C LYS A 205 12.75 7.64 -12.15
N GLU A 206 13.02 6.77 -13.11
CA GLU A 206 12.11 5.78 -13.63
C GLU A 206 12.45 4.43 -13.00
N LEU A 207 11.45 3.79 -12.41
CA LEU A 207 11.58 2.51 -11.77
C LEU A 207 10.83 1.46 -12.57
N THR A 208 11.53 0.43 -13.03
CA THR A 208 10.91 -0.71 -13.72
C THR A 208 10.43 -1.73 -12.69
N TRP A 209 9.18 -2.13 -12.81
CA TRP A 209 8.55 -3.20 -12.05
C TRP A 209 8.66 -4.51 -12.83
N ILE A 210 9.27 -5.51 -12.21
CA ILE A 210 9.60 -6.80 -12.80
C ILE A 210 8.96 -7.90 -11.95
N ASP A 211 8.33 -8.88 -12.58
CA ASP A 211 7.70 -10.00 -11.87
C ASP A 211 8.65 -11.17 -11.55
N GLU A 212 8.08 -12.26 -11.03
CA GLU A 212 8.82 -13.46 -10.64
C GLU A 212 9.50 -14.18 -11.81
N ASP A 213 9.00 -13.99 -13.03
CA ASP A 213 9.53 -14.58 -14.26
C ASP A 213 10.61 -13.68 -14.91
N GLY A 214 10.84 -12.48 -14.37
CA GLY A 214 11.77 -11.51 -14.93
C GLY A 214 11.15 -10.62 -16.01
N ALA A 215 9.83 -10.69 -16.22
CA ALA A 215 9.13 -9.86 -17.20
C ALA A 215 8.81 -8.47 -16.60
N ALA A 216 9.02 -7.42 -17.40
CA ALA A 216 8.64 -6.07 -17.01
C ALA A 216 7.12 -5.92 -17.06
N VAL A 217 6.49 -5.69 -15.91
CA VAL A 217 5.03 -5.56 -15.77
C VAL A 217 4.57 -4.11 -15.73
N GLY A 218 5.46 -3.19 -15.38
CA GLY A 218 5.13 -1.79 -15.29
C GLY A 218 6.32 -0.87 -15.12
N ILE A 219 6.05 0.41 -15.25
CA ILE A 219 7.01 1.49 -15.13
C ILE A 219 6.44 2.49 -14.14
N GLU A 220 7.22 2.88 -13.15
CA GLU A 220 6.87 3.95 -12.24
C GLU A 220 7.69 5.19 -12.57
N LYS A 221 6.98 6.29 -12.83
CA LYS A 221 7.56 7.58 -13.21
C LYS A 221 6.67 8.70 -12.68
N ASP A 222 7.29 9.76 -12.15
CA ASP A 222 6.60 10.96 -11.66
C ASP A 222 5.46 10.66 -10.66
N GLY A 223 5.66 9.64 -9.80
CA GLY A 223 4.66 9.24 -8.80
C GLY A 223 3.43 8.55 -9.41
N LYS A 224 3.51 8.08 -10.65
CA LYS A 224 2.50 7.27 -11.34
C LYS A 224 3.05 5.89 -11.64
N LEU A 225 2.18 4.89 -11.63
CA LEU A 225 2.49 3.51 -12.03
C LEU A 225 1.78 3.19 -13.34
N GLU A 226 2.53 2.96 -14.41
CA GLU A 226 2.02 2.59 -15.73
C GLU A 226 2.22 1.10 -15.99
N PHE A 227 1.18 0.41 -16.40
CA PHE A 227 1.27 -1.01 -16.78
C PHE A 227 1.65 -1.14 -18.26
N MET A 228 2.56 -2.08 -18.54
CA MET A 228 3.03 -2.33 -19.91
C MET A 228 2.03 -3.14 -20.73
N ASP A 229 1.40 -4.14 -20.10
CA ASP A 229 0.44 -5.06 -20.73
C ASP A 229 -0.87 -5.16 -19.93
N GLU A 230 -1.86 -5.83 -20.51
CA GLU A 230 -3.08 -6.21 -19.80
C GLU A 230 -2.76 -7.26 -18.74
N ILE A 231 -2.97 -6.89 -17.47
CA ILE A 231 -2.71 -7.75 -16.33
C ILE A 231 -4.02 -8.15 -15.66
N ASP A 232 -4.10 -9.42 -15.25
CA ASP A 232 -5.20 -9.94 -14.45
C ASP A 232 -5.48 -9.04 -13.24
N THR A 233 -6.75 -8.92 -12.89
CA THR A 233 -7.19 -8.02 -11.83
C THR A 233 -6.52 -8.32 -10.49
N LYS A 234 -6.26 -9.60 -10.15
CA LYS A 234 -5.60 -9.94 -8.87
C LYS A 234 -4.13 -9.51 -8.85
N LYS A 235 -3.40 -9.76 -9.95
CA LYS A 235 -1.99 -9.36 -10.09
C LYS A 235 -1.87 -7.82 -10.12
N ARG A 236 -2.80 -7.14 -10.79
CA ARG A 236 -2.88 -5.67 -10.81
C ARG A 236 -3.11 -5.09 -9.43
N ASP A 237 -4.12 -5.57 -8.71
CA ASP A 237 -4.40 -5.17 -7.33
C ASP A 237 -3.16 -5.30 -6.45
N PHE A 238 -2.49 -6.45 -6.54
CA PHE A 238 -1.28 -6.74 -5.77
C PHE A 238 -0.16 -5.74 -6.09
N ILE A 239 0.12 -5.47 -7.38
CA ILE A 239 1.15 -4.51 -7.78
C ILE A 239 0.80 -3.10 -7.31
N VAL A 240 -0.46 -2.66 -7.47
CA VAL A 240 -0.91 -1.34 -6.99
C VAL A 240 -0.72 -1.21 -5.48
N VAL A 241 -1.01 -2.25 -4.72
CA VAL A 241 -0.80 -2.27 -3.26
C VAL A 241 0.68 -2.22 -2.91
N CYS A 242 1.53 -3.01 -3.58
CA CYS A 242 2.98 -2.95 -3.39
C CYS A 242 3.53 -1.56 -3.67
N TRP A 243 3.07 -0.91 -4.74
CA TRP A 243 3.44 0.45 -5.10
C TRP A 243 2.99 1.47 -4.06
N ALA A 244 1.74 1.42 -3.62
CA ALA A 244 1.21 2.30 -2.59
C ALA A 244 1.94 2.11 -1.25
N CYS A 245 2.21 0.86 -0.86
CA CYS A 245 2.97 0.53 0.35
C CYS A 245 4.42 1.01 0.28
N LYS A 246 5.07 0.87 -0.89
CA LYS A 246 6.42 1.40 -1.11
C LYS A 246 6.45 2.90 -0.89
N ASN A 247 5.53 3.63 -1.53
CA ASN A 247 5.44 5.09 -1.40
C ASN A 247 5.08 5.52 0.02
N PHE A 248 4.23 4.76 0.72
CA PHE A 248 3.90 4.98 2.12
C PHE A 248 5.10 4.89 3.07
N VAL A 249 6.05 4.00 2.77
CA VAL A 249 7.32 3.92 3.51
C VAL A 249 8.24 5.09 3.17
N LEU A 250 8.30 5.48 1.90
CA LEU A 250 9.25 6.50 1.42
C LEU A 250 8.78 7.94 1.68
N SER A 251 7.48 8.17 1.92
CA SER A 251 6.91 9.50 2.17
C SER A 251 7.05 9.99 3.62
N THR A 252 7.60 9.16 4.51
CA THR A 252 7.85 9.45 5.93
C THR A 252 9.32 9.34 6.24
#